data_AF-A0A7S1YCR9-F1
#
_entry.id   AF-A0A7S1YCR9-F1
#
_cell.length_a   1.000
_cell.length_b   1.000
_cell.length_c   1.000
_cell.angle_alpha   90.00
_cell.angle_beta   90.00
_cell.angle_gamma   90.00
#
_symmetry.space_group_name_H-M   'P 1'
#
loop_
_entity.id
_entity.type
_entity.pdbx_description
1 polymer ?
#
loop_
_entity_poly.entity_id
_entity_poly.type
_entity_poly.pdbx_seq_one_letter_code
_entity_poly.pdbx_strand_id
1 'polypeptide(L)'
;NVALDLALQTTYPSWGCMIHNKYEPATTVWELWNSDNATIQMNSRNHHMFGTVSSWFYKFVAGIQPLEPGYSRIKIHPTIMNHQNLTHVQAKVVTPHGDIRSLWKRTTSTTQKNETMVVFTQNLLLPPGTSTVLTVPIVSTTTPTSYSAGQSSIGKHHHQQHMRGIRSPAPDDDADASTIITEGEIPVWKDGHYVPGVAGVLNATKVGGRVELELSNGRFSFETTIAIMSSSPQLGSFIKQ
;
A
#
# COMPACT_ATOMS: atom_id res chain seq x y z
N ASN A 1 -5.08 -7.21 -13.12
CA ASN A 1 -4.16 -7.37 -11.96
C ASN A 1 -4.25 -8.83 -11.56
N VAL A 2 -3.50 -9.72 -12.22
CA VAL A 2 -3.79 -11.17 -12.22
C VAL A 2 -3.97 -11.76 -10.82
N ALA A 3 -3.08 -11.43 -9.87
CA ALA A 3 -3.17 -11.93 -8.49
C ALA A 3 -4.43 -11.46 -7.73
N LEU A 4 -4.85 -10.20 -7.93
CA LEU A 4 -6.07 -9.68 -7.32
C LEU A 4 -7.30 -10.31 -7.95
N ASP A 5 -7.30 -10.46 -9.28
CA ASP A 5 -8.41 -11.06 -10.02
C ASP A 5 -8.64 -12.52 -9.56
N LEU A 6 -7.57 -13.27 -9.28
CA LEU A 6 -7.63 -14.60 -8.67
C LEU A 6 -8.19 -14.58 -7.23
N ALA A 7 -7.74 -13.65 -6.40
CA ALA A 7 -8.18 -13.56 -5.00
C ALA A 7 -9.66 -13.17 -4.86
N LEU A 8 -10.21 -12.45 -5.84
CA LEU A 8 -11.61 -12.00 -5.87
C LEU A 8 -12.56 -12.99 -6.56
N GLN A 9 -12.05 -14.07 -7.16
CA GLN A 9 -12.89 -15.08 -7.82
C GLN A 9 -13.85 -15.74 -6.81
N THR A 10 -15.08 -15.97 -7.25
CA THR A 10 -16.14 -16.64 -6.47
C THR A 10 -16.58 -17.96 -7.08
N THR A 11 -16.19 -18.27 -8.30
CA THR A 11 -16.44 -19.58 -8.94
C THR A 11 -15.36 -20.60 -8.59
N TYR A 12 -15.68 -21.88 -8.73
CA TYR A 12 -14.73 -22.97 -8.48
C TYR A 12 -13.57 -22.96 -9.50
N PRO A 13 -12.30 -23.19 -9.09
CA PRO A 13 -11.81 -23.25 -7.71
C PRO A 13 -11.38 -21.86 -7.18
N SER A 14 -11.87 -21.46 -5.99
CA SER A 14 -11.47 -20.19 -5.36
C SER A 14 -11.81 -20.12 -3.88
N TRP A 15 -11.21 -19.17 -3.15
CA TRP A 15 -11.61 -18.85 -1.78
C TRP A 15 -13.05 -18.33 -1.73
N GLY A 16 -13.46 -17.51 -2.71
CA GLY A 16 -14.83 -17.03 -2.80
C GLY A 16 -15.84 -18.16 -2.98
N CYS A 17 -15.48 -19.24 -3.69
CA CYS A 17 -16.33 -20.43 -3.78
C CYS A 17 -16.56 -21.11 -2.43
N MET A 18 -15.54 -21.14 -1.54
CA MET A 18 -15.71 -21.63 -0.16
C MET A 18 -16.61 -20.70 0.65
N ILE A 19 -16.33 -19.39 0.62
CA ILE A 19 -17.06 -18.37 1.39
C ILE A 19 -18.54 -18.32 0.99
N HIS A 20 -18.82 -18.40 -0.31
CA HIS A 20 -20.15 -18.29 -0.88
C HIS A 20 -20.79 -19.64 -1.21
N ASN A 21 -20.26 -20.74 -0.69
CA ASN A 21 -20.88 -22.05 -0.90
C ASN A 21 -22.34 -22.01 -0.43
N LYS A 22 -23.25 -22.49 -1.28
CA LYS A 22 -24.70 -22.35 -1.07
C LYS A 22 -25.22 -23.16 0.13
N TYR A 23 -24.62 -24.30 0.41
CA TYR A 23 -25.09 -25.25 1.41
C TYR A 23 -24.26 -25.19 2.69
N GLU A 24 -22.96 -24.89 2.56
CA GLU A 24 -22.00 -24.84 3.65
C GLU A 24 -21.09 -23.60 3.52
N PRO A 25 -21.58 -22.37 3.82
CA PRO A 25 -20.74 -21.17 3.76
C PRO A 25 -19.54 -21.28 4.72
N ALA A 26 -18.33 -21.23 4.18
CA ALA A 26 -17.12 -21.45 4.97
C ALA A 26 -16.81 -20.28 5.91
N THR A 27 -16.55 -20.57 7.19
CA THR A 27 -16.03 -19.61 8.19
C THR A 27 -14.53 -19.82 8.49
N THR A 28 -13.97 -20.91 7.97
CA THR A 28 -12.54 -21.28 8.03
C THR A 28 -12.09 -21.73 6.63
N VAL A 29 -10.79 -21.91 6.43
CA VAL A 29 -10.26 -22.35 5.14
C VAL A 29 -10.32 -23.88 5.06
N TRP A 30 -10.79 -24.41 3.95
CA TRP A 30 -10.93 -25.87 3.77
C TRP A 30 -9.64 -26.53 3.29
N GLU A 31 -9.51 -27.84 3.51
CA GLU A 31 -8.39 -28.65 3.07
C GLU A 31 -8.32 -28.80 1.55
N LEU A 32 -9.48 -28.96 0.91
CA LEU A 32 -9.63 -29.14 -0.53
C LEU A 32 -10.48 -28.03 -1.15
N TRP A 33 -10.19 -27.64 -2.39
CA TRP A 33 -11.03 -26.69 -3.13
C TRP A 33 -12.45 -27.21 -3.37
N ASN A 34 -12.58 -28.52 -3.62
CA ASN A 34 -13.84 -29.23 -3.87
C ASN A 34 -14.38 -29.92 -2.63
N SER A 35 -14.07 -29.37 -1.46
CA SER A 35 -14.41 -29.93 -0.15
C SER A 35 -15.89 -30.29 -0.02
N ASP A 36 -16.79 -29.56 -0.67
CA ASP A 36 -18.23 -29.82 -0.74
C ASP A 36 -18.62 -31.12 -1.47
N ASN A 37 -17.73 -31.67 -2.31
CA ASN A 37 -17.94 -32.87 -3.10
C ASN A 37 -16.88 -33.97 -2.87
N ALA A 38 -15.90 -33.72 -2.00
CA ALA A 38 -14.79 -34.64 -1.74
C ALA A 38 -15.15 -35.76 -0.76
N THR A 39 -14.43 -36.88 -0.84
CA THR A 39 -14.60 -38.03 0.07
C THR A 39 -14.23 -37.67 1.51
N ILE A 40 -14.92 -38.25 2.49
CA ILE A 40 -14.72 -37.94 3.92
C ILE A 40 -13.36 -38.36 4.51
N GLN A 41 -12.55 -39.17 3.80
CA GLN A 41 -11.27 -39.66 4.33
C GLN A 41 -10.25 -38.54 4.57
N MET A 42 -10.26 -37.49 3.74
CA MET A 42 -9.34 -36.35 3.81
C MET A 42 -10.07 -35.11 3.29
N ASN A 43 -10.85 -34.48 4.18
CA ASN A 43 -11.77 -33.39 3.80
C ASN A 43 -12.06 -32.44 4.98
N SER A 44 -11.02 -32.00 5.67
CA SER A 44 -11.15 -31.08 6.80
C SER A 44 -11.69 -29.73 6.35
N ARG A 45 -12.65 -29.21 7.11
CA ARG A 45 -13.20 -27.85 6.95
C ARG A 45 -12.36 -26.78 7.62
N ASN A 46 -11.31 -27.16 8.33
CA ASN A 46 -10.46 -26.23 9.07
C ASN A 46 -8.99 -26.61 8.86
N HIS A 47 -8.44 -26.17 7.73
CA HIS A 47 -7.10 -26.51 7.28
C HIS A 47 -6.38 -25.28 6.73
N HIS A 48 -5.25 -24.92 7.34
CA HIS A 48 -4.65 -23.60 7.14
C HIS A 48 -3.85 -23.43 5.83
N MET A 49 -3.63 -24.49 5.04
CA MET A 49 -2.69 -24.44 3.91
C MET A 49 -3.07 -23.41 2.83
N PHE A 50 -4.36 -23.29 2.50
CA PHE A 50 -4.82 -22.21 1.60
C PHE A 50 -4.99 -20.86 2.30
N GLY A 51 -4.73 -20.78 3.62
CA GLY A 51 -4.70 -19.53 4.39
C GLY A 51 -3.49 -18.65 4.11
N THR A 52 -2.51 -19.15 3.35
CA THR A 52 -1.29 -18.41 2.95
C THR A 52 -1.56 -17.15 2.14
N VAL A 53 -2.75 -17.03 1.53
CA VAL A 53 -3.23 -15.79 0.88
C VAL A 53 -3.21 -14.58 1.83
N SER A 54 -3.39 -14.82 3.13
CA SER A 54 -3.29 -13.76 4.14
C SER A 54 -1.93 -13.06 4.10
N SER A 55 -0.84 -13.81 3.89
CA SER A 55 0.50 -13.23 3.78
C SER A 55 0.63 -12.28 2.59
N TRP A 56 -0.08 -12.56 1.49
CA TRP A 56 -0.12 -11.69 0.32
C TRP A 56 -0.87 -10.39 0.62
N PHE A 57 -1.98 -10.45 1.37
CA PHE A 57 -2.69 -9.26 1.83
C PHE A 57 -1.78 -8.33 2.66
N TYR A 58 -1.00 -8.87 3.61
CA TYR A 58 -0.10 -8.05 4.41
C TYR A 58 1.09 -7.51 3.59
N LYS A 59 1.76 -8.39 2.85
CA LYS A 59 3.02 -8.06 2.16
C LYS A 59 2.83 -7.17 0.94
N PHE A 60 1.78 -7.39 0.16
CA PHE A 60 1.63 -6.72 -1.14
C PHE A 60 0.44 -5.77 -1.17
N VAL A 61 -0.72 -6.18 -0.64
CA VAL A 61 -1.89 -5.30 -0.62
C VAL A 61 -1.70 -4.16 0.38
N ALA A 62 -1.32 -4.47 1.63
CA ALA A 62 -0.98 -3.46 2.64
C ALA A 62 0.46 -2.94 2.56
N GLY A 63 1.34 -3.70 1.90
CA GLY A 63 2.71 -3.32 1.60
C GLY A 63 3.74 -3.54 2.71
N ILE A 64 3.41 -4.26 3.79
CA ILE A 64 4.30 -4.41 4.95
C ILE A 64 5.18 -5.66 4.79
N GLN A 65 6.47 -5.47 4.56
CA GLN A 65 7.43 -6.57 4.35
C GLN A 65 8.65 -6.43 5.27
N PRO A 66 9.11 -7.53 5.89
CA PRO A 66 10.40 -7.52 6.56
C PRO A 66 11.53 -7.53 5.51
N LEU A 67 12.47 -6.59 5.62
CA LEU A 67 13.74 -6.63 4.89
C LEU A 67 14.82 -7.38 5.69
N GLU A 68 14.67 -7.42 7.01
CA GLU A 68 15.52 -8.17 7.92
C GLU A 68 14.68 -8.97 8.94
N PRO A 69 15.25 -10.02 9.54
CA PRO A 69 14.58 -10.81 10.57
C PRO A 69 14.02 -9.93 11.69
N GLY A 70 12.82 -10.27 12.18
CA GLY A 70 12.20 -9.55 13.28
C GLY A 70 11.71 -8.14 12.96
N TYR A 71 11.78 -7.69 11.69
CA TYR A 71 11.38 -6.33 11.27
C TYR A 71 12.29 -5.20 11.79
N SER A 72 13.59 -5.47 12.05
CA SER A 72 14.60 -4.41 12.28
C SER A 72 14.72 -3.45 11.09
N ARG A 73 14.53 -3.99 9.89
CA ARG A 73 14.34 -3.24 8.65
C ARG A 73 13.04 -3.60 7.96
N ILE A 74 12.31 -2.58 7.56
CA ILE A 74 10.94 -2.70 7.04
C ILE A 74 10.90 -2.11 5.63
N LYS A 75 10.25 -2.81 4.71
CA LYS A 75 9.80 -2.26 3.44
C LYS A 75 8.32 -1.98 3.52
N ILE A 76 7.95 -0.75 3.21
CA ILE A 76 6.57 -0.30 2.99
C ILE A 76 6.39 -0.04 1.50
N HIS A 77 5.73 -0.98 0.82
CA HIS A 77 5.49 -0.91 -0.62
C HIS A 77 4.12 -1.50 -0.97
N PRO A 78 3.04 -0.72 -0.81
CA PRO A 78 1.72 -1.14 -1.26
C PRO A 78 1.70 -1.28 -2.78
N THR A 79 1.26 -2.44 -3.27
CA THR A 79 1.04 -2.66 -4.70
C THR A 79 -0.30 -2.05 -5.09
N ILE A 80 -0.28 -1.00 -5.90
CA ILE A 80 -1.52 -0.35 -6.36
C ILE A 80 -2.19 -1.20 -7.43
N MET A 81 -3.21 -1.91 -7.00
CA MET A 81 -4.04 -2.70 -7.90
C MET A 81 -5.18 -1.78 -8.39
N ASN A 82 -5.20 -1.53 -9.70
CA ASN A 82 -6.28 -0.81 -10.37
C ASN A 82 -7.56 -1.67 -10.38
N HIS A 83 -8.27 -1.69 -9.25
CA HIS A 83 -9.58 -2.30 -9.09
C HIS A 83 -10.49 -1.27 -8.44
N GLN A 84 -11.62 -0.95 -9.09
CA GLN A 84 -12.48 0.18 -8.70
C GLN A 84 -12.94 0.11 -7.24
N ASN A 85 -13.16 -1.10 -6.72
CA ASN A 85 -13.64 -1.29 -5.36
C ASN A 85 -12.53 -1.35 -4.29
N LEU A 86 -11.25 -1.41 -4.68
CA LEU A 86 -10.13 -1.41 -3.73
C LEU A 86 -9.63 0.03 -3.55
N THR A 87 -10.35 0.81 -2.75
CA THR A 87 -10.09 2.23 -2.51
C THR A 87 -9.30 2.49 -1.23
N HIS A 88 -9.20 1.52 -0.34
CA HIS A 88 -8.44 1.66 0.90
C HIS A 88 -8.04 0.30 1.45
N VAL A 89 -6.95 0.28 2.22
CA VAL A 89 -6.47 -0.89 2.95
C VAL A 89 -5.93 -0.42 4.29
N GLN A 90 -6.24 -1.17 5.33
CA GLN A 90 -5.66 -1.01 6.65
C GLN A 90 -5.10 -2.35 7.14
N ALA A 91 -3.87 -2.33 7.64
CA ALA A 91 -3.25 -3.50 8.25
C ALA A 91 -2.41 -3.11 9.46
N LYS A 92 -2.27 -4.06 10.39
CA LYS A 92 -1.38 -4.01 11.54
C LYS A 92 -0.58 -5.30 11.63
N VAL A 93 0.74 -5.19 11.79
CA VAL A 93 1.62 -6.31 12.11
C VAL A 93 2.25 -6.05 13.48
N VAL A 94 2.09 -6.99 14.41
CA VAL A 94 2.73 -6.92 15.73
C VAL A 94 4.13 -7.52 15.60
N THR A 95 5.15 -6.77 16.00
CA THR A 95 6.56 -7.17 15.90
C THR A 95 7.27 -7.05 17.24
N PRO A 96 8.46 -7.65 17.41
CA PRO A 96 9.28 -7.46 18.61
C PRO A 96 9.64 -5.99 18.90
N HIS A 97 9.68 -5.13 17.88
CA HIS A 97 9.95 -3.70 18.03
C HIS A 97 8.69 -2.88 18.35
N GLY A 98 7.49 -3.47 18.23
CA GLY A 98 6.19 -2.81 18.41
C GLY A 98 5.27 -2.98 17.20
N ASP A 99 4.18 -2.24 17.19
CA ASP A 99 3.18 -2.28 16.10
C ASP A 99 3.72 -1.57 14.84
N ILE A 100 3.60 -2.24 13.69
CA ILE A 100 3.63 -1.59 12.38
C ILE A 100 2.20 -1.43 11.90
N ARG A 101 1.77 -0.22 11.55
CA ARG A 101 0.44 0.03 10.97
C ARG A 101 0.58 0.72 9.62
N SER A 102 -0.13 0.20 8.62
CA SER A 102 -0.24 0.78 7.28
C SER A 102 -1.71 1.02 6.99
N LEU A 103 -2.06 2.27 6.67
CA LEU A 103 -3.36 2.65 6.16
C LEU A 103 -3.14 3.45 4.89
N TRP A 104 -3.54 2.91 3.75
CA TRP A 104 -3.60 3.68 2.52
C TRP A 104 -5.01 3.86 2.00
N LYS A 105 -5.21 4.96 1.29
CA LYS A 105 -6.43 5.32 0.60
C LYS A 105 -6.10 5.79 -0.81
N ARG A 106 -7.00 5.50 -1.73
CA ARG A 106 -7.00 5.95 -3.11
C ARG A 106 -8.32 6.65 -3.39
N THR A 107 -8.27 7.91 -3.77
CA THR A 107 -9.44 8.69 -4.19
C THR A 107 -9.28 9.14 -5.63
N THR A 108 -10.41 9.36 -6.29
CA THR A 108 -10.44 10.01 -7.60
C THR A 108 -10.82 11.46 -7.39
N SER A 109 -10.09 12.38 -8.01
CA SER A 109 -10.35 13.82 -7.96
C SER A 109 -10.39 14.36 -9.39
N THR A 110 -11.26 15.32 -9.66
CA THR A 110 -11.32 16.00 -10.95
C THR A 110 -10.65 17.35 -10.81
N THR A 111 -9.67 17.63 -11.68
CA THR A 111 -9.01 18.94 -11.70
C THR A 111 -9.98 20.01 -12.24
N GLN A 112 -9.63 21.29 -12.06
CA GLN A 112 -10.38 22.40 -12.65
C GLN A 112 -10.47 22.33 -14.19
N LYS A 113 -9.59 21.54 -14.83
CA LYS A 113 -9.57 21.29 -16.28
C LYS A 113 -10.38 20.05 -16.69
N ASN A 114 -11.21 19.49 -15.82
CA ASN A 114 -11.96 18.25 -16.02
C ASN A 114 -11.09 16.99 -16.24
N GLU A 115 -9.84 17.00 -15.78
CA GLU A 115 -8.97 15.83 -15.84
C GLU A 115 -9.19 14.96 -14.60
N THR A 116 -9.27 13.65 -14.79
CA THR A 116 -9.39 12.70 -13.68
C THR A 116 -8.01 12.34 -13.15
N MET A 117 -7.78 12.61 -11.86
CA MET A 117 -6.57 12.26 -11.14
C MET A 117 -6.87 11.24 -10.04
N VAL A 118 -5.91 10.35 -9.80
CA VAL A 118 -5.94 9.41 -8.68
C VAL A 118 -5.00 9.91 -7.59
N VAL A 119 -5.53 10.19 -6.41
CA VAL A 119 -4.77 10.60 -5.23
C VAL A 119 -4.53 9.38 -4.34
N PHE A 120 -3.27 9.14 -3.98
CA PHE A 120 -2.89 8.10 -3.02
C PHE A 120 -2.41 8.73 -1.71
N THR A 121 -3.06 8.38 -0.60
CA THR A 121 -2.68 8.82 0.75
C THR A 121 -2.23 7.61 1.56
N GLN A 122 -1.04 7.66 2.15
CA GLN A 122 -0.52 6.63 3.04
C GLN A 122 -0.30 7.23 4.44
N ASN A 123 -0.84 6.58 5.46
CA ASN A 123 -0.54 6.84 6.87
C ASN A 123 0.22 5.63 7.44
N LEU A 124 1.31 5.90 8.15
CA LEU A 124 2.17 4.87 8.73
C LEU A 124 2.38 5.10 10.22
N LEU A 125 2.39 4.00 10.98
CA LEU A 125 2.95 3.93 12.32
C LEU A 125 4.07 2.91 12.27
N LEU A 126 5.27 3.33 12.67
CA LEU A 126 6.46 2.48 12.70
C LEU A 126 7.04 2.46 14.11
N PRO A 127 7.52 1.30 14.58
CA PRO A 127 8.14 1.21 15.89
C PRO A 127 9.49 1.97 15.93
N PRO A 128 9.83 2.62 17.07
CA PRO A 128 11.13 3.26 17.25
C PRO A 128 12.31 2.30 17.04
N GLY A 129 13.43 2.83 16.54
CA GLY A 129 14.67 2.06 16.39
C GLY A 129 14.66 1.07 15.21
N THR A 130 13.65 1.12 14.34
CA THR A 130 13.65 0.41 13.05
C THR A 130 14.08 1.34 11.92
N SER A 131 14.57 0.77 10.82
CA SER A 131 14.77 1.53 9.57
C SER A 131 13.76 1.11 8.52
N THR A 132 13.28 2.08 7.72
CA THR A 132 12.19 1.83 6.77
C THR A 132 12.52 2.35 5.38
N VAL A 133 12.24 1.52 4.37
CA VAL A 133 12.19 1.93 2.97
C VAL A 133 10.72 2.08 2.57
N LEU A 134 10.31 3.29 2.23
CA LEU A 134 8.97 3.61 1.75
C LEU A 134 9.01 3.85 0.24
N THR A 135 8.30 3.03 -0.52
CA THR A 135 8.10 3.28 -1.94
C THR A 135 6.67 3.77 -2.12
N VAL A 136 6.52 5.00 -2.60
CA VAL A 136 5.20 5.57 -2.89
C VAL A 136 4.87 5.31 -4.35
N PRO A 137 3.80 4.56 -4.63
CA PRO A 137 3.39 4.31 -6.00
C PRO A 137 2.77 5.57 -6.59
N ILE A 138 3.38 6.12 -7.63
CA ILE A 138 2.84 7.29 -8.32
C ILE A 138 1.92 6.81 -9.42
N VAL A 139 0.66 7.20 -9.31
CA VAL A 139 -0.34 7.04 -10.36
C VAL A 139 -0.47 8.39 -11.05
N SER A 140 0.38 8.64 -12.06
CA SER A 140 0.26 9.84 -12.89
C SER A 140 -0.64 9.53 -14.08
N THR A 141 -1.85 10.10 -14.09
CA THR A 141 -2.59 10.35 -15.32
C THR A 141 -2.33 11.81 -15.68
N THR A 142 -1.24 12.04 -16.41
CA THR A 142 -0.91 13.27 -17.18
C THR A 142 -1.50 14.57 -16.62
N THR A 143 -0.71 15.28 -15.80
CA THR A 143 -0.73 16.74 -15.46
C THR A 143 -0.91 17.05 -13.96
N PRO A 144 -0.01 17.85 -13.32
CA PRO A 144 -0.01 18.04 -11.86
C PRO A 144 -0.98 19.12 -11.37
N THR A 145 -1.81 18.82 -10.34
CA THR A 145 -2.43 19.85 -9.48
C THR A 145 -2.56 19.39 -8.02
N SER A 146 -2.37 20.31 -7.06
CA SER A 146 -2.15 20.18 -5.59
C SER A 146 -3.35 19.71 -4.73
N TYR A 147 -3.18 19.38 -3.42
CA TYR A 147 -3.95 19.83 -2.20
C TYR A 147 -3.67 19.00 -0.89
N SER A 148 -4.04 19.56 0.29
CA SER A 148 -3.50 19.39 1.67
C SER A 148 -4.08 18.26 2.57
N ALA A 149 -3.51 18.09 3.78
CA ALA A 149 -3.97 17.16 4.82
C ALA A 149 -4.32 17.86 6.16
N GLY A 150 -5.62 17.97 6.45
CA GLY A 150 -6.17 18.62 7.64
C GLY A 150 -5.76 18.07 9.01
N GLN A 151 -5.90 18.95 10.01
CA GLN A 151 -5.61 18.79 11.43
C GLN A 151 -6.35 17.62 12.10
N SER A 152 -5.71 16.99 13.09
CA SER A 152 -6.40 16.32 14.20
C SER A 152 -5.74 16.73 15.51
N SER A 153 -6.56 17.17 16.47
CA SER A 153 -6.19 17.57 17.81
C SER A 153 -5.61 16.42 18.64
N ILE A 154 -4.62 16.74 19.47
CA ILE A 154 -3.93 15.83 20.39
C ILE A 154 -4.62 15.87 21.75
N GLY A 155 -5.20 14.74 22.16
CA GLY A 155 -5.37 14.39 23.57
C GLY A 155 -4.07 13.78 24.11
N LYS A 156 -3.67 14.18 25.31
CA LYS A 156 -2.34 13.92 25.91
C LYS A 156 -2.04 12.42 26.06
N HIS A 157 -0.77 12.09 25.82
CA HIS A 157 -0.07 10.79 25.91
C HIS A 157 -0.03 9.97 24.61
N HIS A 158 1.20 9.60 24.23
CA HIS A 158 1.70 9.00 22.97
C HIS A 158 2.19 10.02 21.93
N HIS A 159 3.52 10.13 21.80
CA HIS A 159 4.17 10.75 20.65
C HIS A 159 3.85 9.91 19.40
N GLN A 160 2.86 10.35 18.63
CA GLN A 160 2.54 9.87 17.28
C GLN A 160 3.10 10.89 16.30
N GLN A 161 3.99 10.47 15.40
CA GLN A 161 4.42 11.29 14.27
C GLN A 161 3.62 10.88 13.03
N HIS A 162 3.10 11.87 12.31
CA HIS A 162 2.28 11.69 11.11
C HIS A 162 3.02 12.23 9.89
N MET A 163 3.63 11.37 9.07
CA MET A 163 4.10 11.76 7.72
C MET A 163 3.05 11.38 6.67
N ARG A 164 2.72 12.33 5.77
CA ARG A 164 1.67 12.17 4.74
C ARG A 164 2.15 12.71 3.38
N GLY A 165 2.08 11.86 2.35
CA GLY A 165 1.91 12.23 0.93
C GLY A 165 3.13 12.77 0.16
N ILE A 166 3.28 12.34 -1.10
CA ILE A 166 4.24 12.83 -2.11
C ILE A 166 3.47 13.39 -3.32
N ARG A 167 3.97 14.47 -3.93
CA ARG A 167 3.51 15.04 -5.22
C ARG A 167 4.51 14.70 -6.34
N SER A 168 4.04 14.32 -7.53
CA SER A 168 4.85 14.28 -8.77
C SER A 168 4.03 14.70 -10.01
N PRO A 169 4.58 15.51 -10.94
CA PRO A 169 4.10 15.76 -12.30
C PRO A 169 4.31 14.60 -13.28
N ALA A 170 3.86 14.84 -14.51
CA ALA A 170 3.94 13.96 -15.67
C ALA A 170 5.39 13.50 -15.99
N PRO A 171 5.54 12.39 -16.75
CA PRO A 171 6.83 11.76 -16.97
C PRO A 171 7.62 12.47 -18.06
N ASP A 172 8.33 13.52 -17.68
CA ASP A 172 9.52 13.99 -18.39
C ASP A 172 10.74 13.65 -17.51
N ASP A 173 11.95 13.70 -18.07
CA ASP A 173 13.24 13.43 -17.39
C ASP A 173 13.49 14.28 -16.11
N ASP A 174 12.57 15.19 -15.78
CA ASP A 174 12.49 16.07 -14.61
C ASP A 174 11.50 15.63 -13.50
N ALA A 175 11.01 14.37 -13.51
CA ALA A 175 10.12 13.85 -12.45
C ALA A 175 10.68 14.03 -11.00
N ASP A 176 12.00 14.16 -10.88
CA ASP A 176 12.71 14.41 -9.61
C ASP A 176 12.65 15.87 -9.13
N ALA A 177 12.52 16.86 -10.02
CA ALA A 177 12.57 18.29 -9.68
C ALA A 177 11.31 18.81 -8.96
N SER A 178 10.29 17.97 -8.88
CA SER A 178 8.93 18.36 -8.51
C SER A 178 8.34 17.48 -7.40
N THR A 179 9.16 16.57 -6.88
CA THR A 179 8.89 15.79 -5.69
C THR A 179 8.85 16.73 -4.48
N ILE A 180 7.70 16.80 -3.82
CA ILE A 180 7.54 17.49 -2.54
C ILE A 180 7.24 16.42 -1.48
N ILE A 181 8.01 16.44 -0.38
CA ILE A 181 7.76 15.63 0.82
C ILE A 181 7.47 16.59 1.95
N THR A 182 6.41 16.34 2.71
CA THR A 182 6.03 17.16 3.87
C THR A 182 5.96 16.32 5.16
N GLU A 183 6.25 16.96 6.29
CA GLU A 183 5.85 16.48 7.61
C GLU A 183 4.72 17.40 8.08
N GLY A 184 3.53 16.81 8.30
CA GLY A 184 2.30 17.59 8.30
C GLY A 184 2.14 18.45 7.03
N GLU A 185 1.99 19.76 7.21
CA GLU A 185 1.88 20.76 6.13
C GLU A 185 3.23 21.45 5.83
N ILE A 186 4.28 21.10 6.56
CA ILE A 186 5.59 21.77 6.44
C ILE A 186 6.44 20.96 5.45
N PRO A 187 6.90 21.57 4.34
CA PRO A 187 7.79 20.88 3.41
C PRO A 187 9.11 20.55 4.10
N VAL A 188 9.55 19.31 3.91
CA VAL A 188 10.87 18.80 4.33
C VAL A 188 11.76 18.47 3.13
N TRP A 189 11.17 18.26 1.95
CA TRP A 189 11.88 18.15 0.69
C TRP A 189 11.10 18.89 -0.39
N LYS A 190 11.75 19.78 -1.13
CA LYS A 190 11.11 20.56 -2.20
C LYS A 190 12.16 20.98 -3.22
N ASP A 191 11.79 20.96 -4.49
CA ASP A 191 12.62 21.45 -5.60
C ASP A 191 14.01 20.79 -5.63
N GLY A 192 14.10 19.51 -5.23
CA GLY A 192 15.35 18.75 -5.19
C GLY A 192 16.25 19.00 -3.97
N HIS A 193 15.78 19.72 -2.95
CA HIS A 193 16.57 20.10 -1.78
C HIS A 193 15.84 19.84 -0.45
N TYR A 194 16.63 19.61 0.60
CA TYR A 194 16.14 19.56 1.98
C TYR A 194 15.63 20.93 2.43
N VAL A 195 14.47 20.95 3.09
CA VAL A 195 13.90 22.13 3.72
C VAL A 195 13.91 21.92 5.24
N PRO A 196 14.83 22.57 5.98
CA PRO A 196 14.88 22.48 7.43
C PRO A 196 13.72 23.27 8.07
N GLY A 197 13.28 22.85 9.26
CA GLY A 197 12.25 23.58 10.02
C GLY A 197 11.27 22.70 10.79
N VAL A 198 11.28 21.40 10.53
CA VAL A 198 10.45 20.43 11.24
C VAL A 198 11.27 19.76 12.36
N ALA A 199 10.77 19.87 13.59
CA ALA A 199 11.39 19.22 14.73
C ALA A 199 11.40 17.69 14.55
N GLY A 200 12.59 17.10 14.65
CA GLY A 200 12.78 15.66 14.47
C GLY A 200 13.09 15.21 13.05
N VAL A 201 13.06 16.11 12.05
CA VAL A 201 13.65 15.87 10.72
C VAL A 201 15.03 16.51 10.72
N LEU A 202 16.07 15.69 10.75
CA LEU A 202 17.46 16.11 10.92
C LEU A 202 18.11 16.49 9.60
N ASN A 203 17.79 15.76 8.53
CA ASN A 203 18.38 15.95 7.21
C ASN A 203 17.51 15.32 6.11
N ALA A 204 17.71 15.74 4.87
CA ALA A 204 17.25 15.04 3.68
C ALA A 204 18.31 15.06 2.59
N THR A 205 18.55 13.91 1.95
CA THR A 205 19.56 13.81 0.88
C THR A 205 19.04 13.02 -0.30
N LYS A 206 19.51 13.35 -1.50
CA LYS A 206 19.24 12.54 -2.69
C LYS A 206 20.37 11.53 -2.87
N VAL A 207 20.03 10.24 -2.90
CA VAL A 207 20.98 9.14 -3.11
C VAL A 207 20.38 8.17 -4.13
N GLY A 208 20.99 8.07 -5.32
CA GLY A 208 20.62 7.07 -6.33
C GLY A 208 19.13 7.07 -6.73
N GLY A 209 18.58 8.23 -7.09
CA GLY A 209 17.16 8.36 -7.49
C GLY A 209 16.15 8.30 -6.34
N ARG A 210 16.62 8.28 -5.08
CA ARG A 210 15.79 8.26 -3.88
C ARG A 210 16.05 9.49 -3.04
N VAL A 211 15.04 9.92 -2.28
CA VAL A 211 15.19 10.91 -1.22
C VAL A 211 15.27 10.19 0.11
N GLU A 212 16.34 10.38 0.87
CA GLU A 212 16.52 9.81 2.20
C GLU A 212 16.30 10.90 3.25
N LEU A 213 15.26 10.77 4.08
CA LEU A 213 15.04 11.59 5.27
C LEU A 213 15.67 10.92 6.49
N GLU A 214 16.45 11.69 7.24
CA GLU A 214 16.97 11.30 8.54
C GLU A 214 16.09 11.94 9.62
N LEU A 215 15.43 11.10 10.40
CA LEU A 215 14.62 11.53 11.53
C LEU A 215 15.30 11.17 12.85
N SER A 216 14.91 11.84 13.93
CA SER A 216 15.40 11.54 15.28
C SER A 216 15.07 10.12 15.76
N ASN A 217 14.12 9.43 15.11
CA ASN A 217 13.66 8.08 15.44
C ASN A 217 13.97 7.03 14.36
N GLY A 218 14.68 7.38 13.28
CA GLY A 218 15.03 6.44 12.22
C GLY A 218 15.32 7.10 10.87
N ARG A 219 15.58 6.26 9.87
CA ARG A 219 15.86 6.70 8.50
C ARG A 219 14.75 6.22 7.57
N PHE A 220 14.29 7.12 6.71
CA PHE A 220 13.24 6.88 5.74
C PHE A 220 13.80 7.12 4.35
N SER A 221 13.69 6.14 3.46
CA SER A 221 14.03 6.32 2.05
C SER A 221 12.75 6.34 1.23
N PHE A 222 12.63 7.33 0.34
CA PHE A 222 11.51 7.56 -0.55
C PHE A 222 11.96 7.32 -1.98
N GLU A 223 11.33 6.35 -2.63
CA GLU A 223 11.55 6.07 -4.05
C GLU A 223 10.28 6.40 -4.82
N THR A 224 10.44 7.28 -5.81
CA THR A 224 9.42 7.66 -6.78
C THR A 224 9.39 6.57 -7.86
N THR A 225 8.31 5.79 -7.93
CA THR A 225 8.10 4.85 -9.04
C THR A 225 6.89 5.27 -9.84
N ILE A 226 7.09 5.57 -11.12
CA ILE A 226 5.99 5.82 -12.07
C ILE A 226 5.34 4.47 -12.36
N ALA A 227 4.14 4.25 -11.83
CA ALA A 227 3.32 3.12 -12.24
C ALA A 227 2.61 3.52 -13.55
N ILE A 228 3.13 3.05 -14.69
CA ILE A 228 2.43 3.20 -15.97
C ILE A 228 1.17 2.34 -15.91
N MET A 229 0.02 2.98 -15.75
CA MET A 229 -1.27 2.31 -15.81
C MET A 229 -1.58 1.97 -17.26
N SER A 230 -1.26 0.75 -17.70
CA SER A 230 -1.81 0.23 -18.95
C SER A 230 -3.32 0.04 -18.75
N SER A 231 -4.14 0.64 -19.60
CA SER A 231 -5.54 0.26 -19.74
C SER A 231 -5.58 -1.25 -20.04
N SER A 232 -6.06 -2.06 -19.10
CA SER A 232 -6.31 -3.47 -19.42
C SER A 232 -7.35 -3.50 -20.54
N PRO A 233 -7.15 -4.27 -21.63
CA PRO A 233 -8.23 -4.52 -22.57
C PRO A 233 -9.39 -5.13 -21.79
N GLN A 234 -10.60 -4.65 -22.05
CA GLN A 234 -11.82 -5.39 -21.75
C GLN A 234 -11.55 -6.86 -22.10
N LEU A 235 -11.65 -7.78 -21.13
CA LEU A 235 -11.57 -9.20 -21.41
C LEU A 235 -12.77 -9.53 -22.30
N GLY A 236 -12.55 -9.46 -23.60
CA GLY A 236 -13.43 -9.98 -24.62
C GLY A 236 -13.57 -11.47 -24.40
N SER A 237 -14.81 -11.91 -24.33
CA SER A 237 -15.26 -13.30 -24.33
C SER A 237 -14.48 -14.19 -25.30
N PHE A 238 -13.73 -15.16 -24.78
CA PHE A 238 -13.15 -16.30 -25.49
C PHE A 238 -12.89 -17.37 -24.40
N ILE A 239 -13.35 -18.63 -24.44
CA ILE A 239 -13.74 -19.53 -25.53
C ILE A 239 -14.81 -20.52 -25.02
N LYS A 240 -15.85 -20.74 -25.84
CA LYS A 240 -16.61 -22.00 -25.91
C LYS A 240 -15.72 -23.07 -26.55
N GLN A 241 -15.50 -24.19 -25.87
CA GLN A 241 -15.65 -25.55 -26.42
C GLN A 241 -15.61 -26.55 -25.27
#